data_AF-A0A7W3NFW2-F1
#
_entry.id   AF-A0A7W3NFW2-F1
#
_cell.length_a   1.000
_cell.length_b   1.000
_cell.length_c   1.000
_cell.angle_alpha   90.00
_cell.angle_beta   90.00
_cell.angle_gamma   90.00
#
_symmetry.space_group_name_H-M   'P 1'
#
loop_
_entity.id
_entity.type
_entity.pdbx_description
1 polymer ?
#
loop_
_entity_poly.entity_id
_entity_poly.type
_entity_poly.pdbx_seq_one_letter_code
_entity_poly.pdbx_strand_id
1 'polypeptide(L)' 'MDNNHFQETHNSNDNNSTQKQRYRVITGAFNDKVTADQIATEIKERYGLTVYVIPEQVKRSSSS' A
#
# COMPACT_ATOMS: atom_id res chain seq x y z
N MET A 1 19.16 11.66 -25.79
CA MET A 1 19.02 11.64 -24.31
C MET A 1 17.59 12.01 -24.02
N ASP A 2 16.87 11.09 -23.40
CA ASP A 2 15.41 11.02 -23.42
C ASP A 2 14.74 12.13 -22.60
N ASN A 3 13.91 12.92 -23.28
CA ASN A 3 13.06 13.95 -22.67
C ASN A 3 11.82 13.29 -22.06
N ASN A 4 11.93 12.72 -20.87
CA ASN A 4 10.76 12.29 -20.09
C ASN A 4 10.10 13.49 -19.41
N HIS A 5 9.31 14.24 -20.19
CA HIS A 5 8.46 15.31 -19.68
C HIS A 5 7.16 14.67 -19.16
N PHE A 6 7.07 14.43 -17.85
CA PHE A 6 5.81 14.12 -17.19
C PHE A 6 4.90 15.35 -17.32
N GLN A 7 3.97 15.32 -18.28
CA GLN A 7 2.92 16.31 -18.35
C GLN A 7 1.86 16.00 -17.31
N GLU A 8 1.87 16.76 -16.22
CA GLU A 8 0.78 16.80 -15.25
C GLU A 8 -0.37 17.63 -15.87
N THR A 9 -1.27 16.95 -16.58
CA THR A 9 -2.53 17.56 -17.04
C THR A 9 -3.41 17.87 -15.83
N HIS A 10 -3.34 19.10 -15.33
CA HIS A 10 -4.34 19.66 -14.43
C HIS A 10 -5.63 19.89 -15.21
N ASN A 11 -6.52 18.89 -15.22
CA ASN A 11 -7.89 19.09 -15.66
C ASN A 11 -8.74 19.57 -14.48
N SER A 12 -9.09 20.85 -14.52
CA SER A 12 -9.99 21.50 -13.58
C SER A 12 -11.43 21.04 -13.82
N ASN A 13 -12.18 20.89 -12.72
CA ASN A 13 -13.62 20.62 -12.61
C ASN A 13 -14.11 19.21 -12.97
N ASP A 14 -14.12 18.34 -11.97
CA ASP A 14 -15.16 17.33 -11.82
C ASP A 14 -15.59 17.26 -10.35
N ASN A 15 -16.71 17.92 -10.04
CA ASN A 15 -17.46 17.77 -8.80
C ASN A 15 -18.20 16.42 -8.80
N ASN A 16 -17.46 15.32 -8.88
CA ASN A 16 -18.01 13.97 -8.76
C ASN A 16 -17.47 13.35 -7.47
N SER A 17 -18.28 13.40 -6.41
CA SER A 17 -18.03 12.71 -5.14
C SER A 17 -18.18 11.19 -5.25
N THR A 18 -17.82 10.59 -6.39
CA THR A 18 -17.42 9.19 -6.44
C THR A 18 -16.19 9.07 -5.54
N GLN A 19 -16.38 8.56 -4.32
CA GLN A 19 -15.28 8.17 -3.45
C GLN A 19 -14.30 7.36 -4.29
N LYS A 20 -13.11 7.94 -4.56
CA LYS A 20 -12.10 7.28 -5.37
C LYS A 20 -11.82 5.91 -4.74
N GLN A 21 -12.08 4.84 -5.49
CA GLN A 21 -11.79 3.47 -5.04
C GLN A 21 -10.32 3.38 -4.67
N ARG A 22 -10.02 3.01 -3.42
CA ARG A 22 -8.66 2.85 -2.92
C ARG A 22 -8.27 1.38 -3.00
N TYR A 23 -7.14 1.10 -3.62
CA TYR A 23 -6.55 -0.24 -3.66
C TYR A 23 -5.33 -0.26 -2.72
N ARG A 24 -5.14 -1.38 -2.02
CA ARG A 24 -3.97 -1.60 -1.17
C ARG A 24 -3.14 -2.71 -1.78
N VAL A 25 -1.84 -2.48 -1.88
CA VAL A 25 -0.86 -3.50 -2.27
C VAL A 25 -0.30 -4.12 -0.99
N ILE A 26 -0.32 -5.44 -0.90
CA ILE A 26 0.31 -6.19 0.19
C ILE A 26 1.71 -6.55 -0.26
N THR A 27 2.71 -6.14 0.50
CA THR A 27 4.13 -6.25 0.13
C THR A 27 4.78 -7.56 0.56
N GLY A 28 4.12 -8.34 1.44
CA GLY A 28 4.58 -9.66 1.88
C GLY A 28 3.88 -10.15 3.16
N ALA A 29 4.25 -11.35 3.60
CA ALA A 29 3.86 -11.95 4.88
C ALA A 29 5.13 -12.41 5.63
N PHE A 30 5.12 -12.28 6.95
CA PHE A 30 6.29 -12.52 7.80
C PHE A 30 5.89 -13.34 9.02
N ASN A 31 6.78 -14.23 9.47
CA ASN A 31 6.52 -15.11 10.61
C ASN A 31 6.52 -14.37 11.95
N ASP A 32 7.18 -13.21 12.02
CA ASP A 32 7.28 -12.40 13.22
C ASP A 32 6.98 -10.93 12.93
N LYS A 33 6.43 -10.25 13.94
CA LYS A 33 6.04 -8.84 13.83
C LYS A 33 7.26 -7.92 13.70
N VAL A 34 8.40 -8.28 14.29
CA VAL A 34 9.58 -7.40 14.34
C VAL A 34 10.15 -7.21 12.94
N THR A 35 10.32 -8.29 12.18
CA THR A 35 10.74 -8.21 10.78
C THR A 35 9.70 -7.49 9.93
N ALA A 36 8.40 -7.74 10.14
CA ALA A 36 7.35 -7.01 9.43
C ALA A 36 7.41 -5.49 9.66
N ASP A 37 7.64 -5.06 10.91
CA ASP A 37 7.78 -3.64 11.28
C ASP A 37 9.05 -3.01 10.67
N GLN A 38 10.17 -3.74 10.64
CA GLN A 38 11.41 -3.28 10.02
C GLN A 38 11.22 -3.01 8.52
N ILE A 39 10.63 -3.96 7.79
CA ILE A 39 10.36 -3.80 6.36
C ILE A 39 9.34 -2.67 6.12
N ALA A 40 8.32 -2.54 6.96
CA ALA A 40 7.37 -1.44 6.87
C ALA A 40 8.06 -0.07 7.01
N THR A 41 9.05 0.03 7.91
CA THR A 41 9.86 1.24 8.10
C THR A 41 10.70 1.52 6.87
N GLU A 42 11.42 0.52 6.33
CA GLU A 42 12.23 0.67 5.12
C GLU A 42 11.40 1.15 3.92
N ILE A 43 10.22 0.57 3.71
CA ILE A 43 9.34 0.95 2.60
C ILE A 43 8.86 2.40 2.75
N LYS A 44 8.51 2.81 3.97
CA LYS A 44 8.11 4.19 4.26
C LYS A 44 9.25 5.16 3.99
N GLU A 45 10.45 4.84 4.44
CA GLU A 45 11.63 5.72 4.31
C GLU A 45 12.13 5.80 2.86
N ARG A 46 12.16 4.67 2.14
CA ARG A 46 12.71 4.61 0.77
C ARG A 46 11.72 5.11 -0.29
N TYR A 47 10.43 4.84 -0.10
CA TYR A 47 9.42 5.08 -1.15
C TYR A 47 8.32 6.06 -0.72
N GLY A 48 8.31 6.54 0.53
CA GLY A 48 7.27 7.43 1.03
C GLY A 48 5.89 6.77 1.17
N LEU A 49 5.82 5.44 1.11
CA LEU A 49 4.56 4.70 1.13
C LEU A 49 4.10 4.44 2.56
N THR A 50 2.80 4.62 2.80
CA THR A 50 2.19 4.22 4.08
C THR A 50 1.99 2.71 4.09
N VAL A 51 2.66 2.02 5.01
CA VAL A 51 2.58 0.58 5.20
C VAL A 51 1.86 0.26 6.51
N TYR A 52 1.05 -0.79 6.48
CA TYR A 52 0.33 -1.30 7.65
C TYR A 52 0.76 -2.74 7.90
N VAL A 53 1.19 -3.04 9.12
CA VAL A 53 1.42 -4.41 9.58
C VAL A 53 0.13 -4.93 10.20
N ILE A 54 -0.47 -5.93 9.55
CA ILE A 54 -1.71 -6.58 10.01
C ILE A 54 -1.41 -8.04 10.36
N PRO A 55 -1.88 -8.55 11.52
CA PRO A 55 -1.70 -9.95 11.87
C PRO A 55 -2.52 -10.82 10.90
N GLU A 56 -1.91 -11.90 10.43
CA GLU A 56 -2.62 -12.88 9.62
C GLU A 56 -3.66 -13.60 10.48
N GLN A 57 -4.93 -13.45 10.13
CA GLN A 57 -6.02 -14.19 10.77
C GLN A 57 -6.00 -15.61 10.20
N VAL A 58 -5.23 -16.50 10.82
CA VAL A 58 -5.32 -17.93 10.51
C VAL A 58 -6.71 -18.37 10.95
N LYS A 59 -7.63 -18.53 9.99
CA LYS A 59 -8.89 -19.23 10.27
C LYS A 59 -8.51 -20.60 10.79
N ARG A 60 -8.69 -20.82 12.10
CA ARG A 60 -8.78 -22.19 12.61
C ARG A 60 -9.93 -22.81 11.85
N SER A 61 -9.63 -23.71 10.92
CA SER A 61 -10.62 -24.64 10.41
C SER A 61 -11.19 -25.32 11.65
N SER A 62 -12.39 -24.93 12.05
CA SER A 62 -13.14 -25.63 13.08
C SER A 62 -13.35 -27.04 12.55
N SER A 63 -12.51 -27.95 13.01
CA SER A 63 -12.70 -29.39 12.85
C SER A 63 -14.10 -29.71 13.39
N SER A 64 -15.00 -30.07 12.47
CA SER A 64 -16.31 -30.66 12.80
C SER A 64 -16.13 -32.08 13.31
#